data_AF-X0XZG7-F1
#
_entry.id   AF-X0XZG7-F1
#
_cell.length_a   1.000
_cell.length_b   1.000
_cell.length_c   1.000
_cell.angle_alpha   90.00
_cell.angle_beta   90.00
_cell.angle_gamma   90.00
#
_symmetry.space_group_name_H-M   'P 1'
#
loop_
_entity.id
_entity.type
_entity.pdbx_description
1 polymer ?
#
loop_
_entity_poly.entity_id
_entity_poly.type
_entity_poly.pdbx_seq_one_letter_code
_entity_poly.pdbx_strand_id
1 'polypeptide(L)'
;GNIVFQNDELDDFILCRSDGIPTYNYAVVIDDMTMQVNTVIRGDDHVMNTPKQILIYNALDCPLPTFGHVPMVLGTDKSRFSKRHGAVSVSAYRDMGYLPDAMLNYLVRLGWSHGDQEFFTRQELIEVFDLEHIGRSAGVFDPEKLLSLNADHIRATPPEKLVEPLKPFLKHRGIEVEDGDSGLMERIIETLHARSKTLEEMAESALFYFADDISYEEKAAKKFLKPAAVEALQLLIDQFEKLEDFSEKK
;
A
#
# COMPACT_ATOMS: atom_id res chain seq x y z
N GLY A 1 -5.13 -26.84 5.91
CA GLY A 1 -4.94 -28.28 5.64
C GLY A 1 -5.02 -29.06 6.95
N ASN A 2 -5.08 -30.40 6.90
CA ASN A 2 -5.10 -31.19 8.14
C ASN A 2 -3.73 -31.14 8.83
N ILE A 3 -3.70 -30.74 10.09
CA ILE A 3 -2.50 -30.70 10.94
C ILE A 3 -2.85 -31.48 12.21
N VAL A 4 -2.05 -32.49 12.53
CA VAL A 4 -2.26 -33.38 13.67
C VAL A 4 -1.06 -33.27 14.60
N PHE A 5 -1.34 -33.08 15.88
CA PHE A 5 -0.36 -33.14 16.97
C PHE A 5 -0.81 -34.20 17.95
N GLN A 6 0.12 -35.02 18.44
CA GLN A 6 -0.21 -36.02 19.43
C GLN A 6 -0.19 -35.40 20.83
N ASN A 7 -1.14 -35.77 21.69
CA ASN A 7 -1.23 -35.16 23.03
C ASN A 7 -0.02 -35.50 23.91
N ASP A 8 0.64 -36.63 23.67
CA ASP A 8 1.87 -37.03 24.37
C ASP A 8 3.10 -36.18 23.97
N GLU A 9 3.04 -35.44 22.86
CA GLU A 9 4.03 -34.43 22.47
C GLU A 9 3.80 -33.07 23.17
N LEU A 10 2.69 -32.92 23.90
CA LEU A 10 2.32 -31.68 24.60
C LEU A 10 2.51 -31.84 26.11
N ASP A 11 3.47 -31.10 26.67
CA ASP A 11 3.60 -30.97 28.13
C ASP A 11 2.44 -30.16 28.72
N ASP A 12 2.13 -30.43 29.99
CA ASP A 12 1.30 -29.54 30.80
C ASP A 12 1.86 -28.11 30.76
N PHE A 13 0.99 -27.14 30.48
CA PHE A 13 1.39 -25.75 30.30
C PHE A 13 0.65 -24.82 31.26
N ILE A 14 1.35 -23.76 31.68
CA ILE A 14 0.83 -22.77 32.62
C ILE A 14 -0.29 -21.95 31.94
N LEU A 15 -1.45 -21.86 32.61
CA LEU A 15 -2.57 -20.99 32.19
C LEU A 15 -2.51 -19.61 32.85
N CYS A 16 -2.04 -19.55 34.10
CA CYS A 16 -1.92 -18.33 34.88
C CYS A 16 -0.62 -18.34 35.68
N ARG A 17 0.11 -17.23 35.64
CA ARG A 17 1.37 -17.05 36.38
C ARG A 17 1.09 -16.76 37.87
N SER A 18 2.11 -16.89 38.70
CA SER A 18 2.01 -16.64 40.15
C SER A 18 1.64 -15.18 40.51
N ASP A 19 1.86 -14.24 39.60
CA ASP A 19 1.45 -12.84 39.69
C ASP A 19 -0.02 -12.61 39.29
N GLY A 20 -0.76 -13.66 38.94
CA GLY A 20 -2.16 -13.59 38.51
C GLY A 20 -2.36 -13.24 37.04
N ILE A 21 -1.28 -13.04 36.26
CA ILE A 21 -1.38 -12.70 34.84
C ILE A 21 -1.63 -13.97 34.01
N PRO A 22 -2.69 -14.01 33.20
CA PRO A 22 -2.95 -15.13 32.31
C PRO A 22 -1.88 -15.26 31.22
N THR A 23 -1.58 -16.49 30.80
CA THR A 23 -0.68 -16.72 29.66
C THR A 23 -1.39 -16.41 28.35
N TYR A 24 -0.60 -16.16 27.30
CA TYR A 24 -1.11 -15.84 25.96
C TYR A 24 -2.17 -16.85 25.47
N ASN A 25 -1.89 -18.16 25.58
CA ASN A 25 -2.81 -19.19 25.10
C ASN A 25 -4.13 -19.22 25.88
N TYR A 26 -4.10 -18.93 27.18
CA TYR A 26 -5.31 -18.83 27.97
C TYR A 26 -6.10 -17.57 27.64
N ALA A 27 -5.44 -16.40 27.68
CA ALA A 27 -6.06 -15.10 27.42
C ALA A 27 -6.73 -15.05 26.03
N VAL A 28 -6.03 -15.48 24.97
CA VAL A 28 -6.57 -15.46 23.60
C VAL A 28 -7.81 -16.33 23.47
N VAL A 29 -7.84 -17.52 24.06
CA VAL A 29 -9.02 -18.40 23.97
C VAL A 29 -10.22 -17.80 24.69
N ILE A 30 -10.01 -17.18 25.86
CA ILE A 30 -11.08 -16.49 26.58
C ILE A 30 -11.60 -15.30 25.77
N ASP A 31 -10.72 -14.50 25.18
CA ASP A 31 -11.11 -13.36 24.34
C ASP A 31 -11.86 -13.83 23.09
N ASP A 32 -11.30 -14.78 22.33
CA ASP A 32 -11.94 -15.33 21.14
C ASP A 32 -13.34 -15.89 21.44
N MET A 33 -13.48 -16.63 22.54
CA MET A 33 -14.76 -17.18 23.01
C MET A 33 -15.75 -16.08 23.38
N THR A 34 -15.34 -15.13 24.23
CA THR A 34 -16.23 -14.05 24.71
C THR A 34 -16.61 -13.06 23.62
N MET A 35 -15.75 -12.89 22.61
CA MET A 35 -15.98 -12.06 21.43
C MET A 35 -16.65 -12.83 20.28
N GLN A 36 -16.99 -14.11 20.47
CA GLN A 36 -17.67 -14.95 19.48
C GLN A 36 -16.90 -15.07 18.14
N VAL A 37 -15.58 -15.14 18.21
CA VAL A 37 -14.72 -15.33 17.03
C VAL A 37 -15.01 -16.71 16.43
N ASN A 38 -15.45 -16.71 15.17
CA ASN A 38 -15.75 -17.95 14.43
C ASN A 38 -14.60 -18.39 13.52
N THR A 39 -13.67 -17.48 13.19
CA THR A 39 -12.55 -17.70 12.27
C THR A 39 -11.33 -16.93 12.78
N VAL A 40 -10.27 -17.66 13.09
CA VAL A 40 -8.98 -17.10 13.53
C VAL A 40 -8.00 -17.17 12.35
N ILE A 41 -7.65 -16.01 11.80
CA ILE A 41 -6.62 -15.89 10.74
C ILE A 41 -5.38 -15.24 11.34
N ARG A 42 -4.24 -15.92 11.30
CA ARG A 42 -2.98 -15.44 11.90
C ARG A 42 -1.74 -15.98 11.19
N GLY A 43 -0.57 -15.46 11.53
CA GLY A 43 0.71 -15.95 11.00
C GLY A 43 0.96 -17.43 11.33
N ASP A 44 1.64 -18.13 10.43
CA ASP A 44 2.01 -19.54 10.59
C ASP A 44 3.02 -19.79 11.71
N ASP A 45 3.70 -18.75 12.18
CA ASP A 45 4.51 -18.78 13.39
C ASP A 45 3.70 -19.07 14.67
N HIS A 46 2.37 -18.93 14.62
CA HIS A 46 1.46 -19.30 15.70
C HIS A 46 0.88 -20.71 15.58
N VAL A 47 1.23 -21.51 14.56
CA VAL A 47 0.68 -22.87 14.38
C VAL A 47 0.82 -23.72 15.64
N MET A 48 2.00 -23.70 16.27
CA MET A 48 2.31 -24.49 17.48
C MET A 48 1.50 -24.08 18.72
N ASN A 49 0.86 -22.91 18.73
CA ASN A 49 -0.04 -22.50 19.81
C ASN A 49 -1.44 -23.11 19.68
N THR A 50 -1.84 -23.46 18.46
CA THR A 50 -3.20 -23.95 18.15
C THR A 50 -3.56 -25.23 18.92
N PRO A 51 -2.70 -26.27 19.02
CA PRO A 51 -3.04 -27.47 19.78
C PRO A 51 -3.33 -27.16 21.26
N LYS A 52 -2.53 -26.27 21.87
CA LYS A 52 -2.74 -25.84 23.26
C LYS A 52 -4.05 -25.08 23.43
N GLN A 53 -4.38 -24.22 22.46
CA GLN A 53 -5.63 -23.45 22.47
C GLN A 53 -6.86 -24.35 22.30
N ILE A 54 -6.80 -25.33 21.39
CA ILE A 54 -7.86 -26.33 21.19
C ILE A 54 -8.16 -27.09 22.49
N LEU A 55 -7.13 -27.47 23.26
CA LEU A 55 -7.32 -28.12 24.56
C LEU A 55 -8.09 -27.23 25.54
N ILE A 56 -7.84 -25.91 25.56
CA ILE A 56 -8.56 -24.96 26.41
C ILE A 56 -10.02 -24.82 25.95
N TYR A 57 -10.27 -24.66 24.64
CA TYR A 57 -11.64 -24.62 24.09
C TYR A 57 -12.45 -25.84 24.50
N ASN A 58 -11.86 -27.04 24.33
CA ASN A 58 -12.49 -28.30 24.71
C ASN A 58 -12.74 -28.39 26.22
N ALA A 59 -11.80 -27.93 27.05
CA ALA A 59 -11.96 -27.91 28.50
C ALA A 59 -13.07 -26.95 28.97
N LEU A 60 -13.36 -25.91 28.19
CA LEU A 60 -14.44 -24.95 28.44
C LEU A 60 -15.75 -25.33 27.72
N ASP A 61 -15.82 -26.49 27.07
CA ASP A 61 -16.96 -26.99 26.30
C ASP A 61 -17.49 -25.97 25.27
N CYS A 62 -16.55 -25.31 24.57
CA CYS A 62 -16.83 -24.26 23.60
C CYS A 62 -16.54 -24.72 22.15
N PRO A 63 -17.32 -24.24 21.16
CA PRO A 63 -17.08 -24.59 19.77
C PRO A 63 -15.72 -24.05 19.30
N LEU A 64 -15.03 -24.86 18.49
CA LEU A 64 -13.76 -24.45 17.88
C LEU A 64 -14.02 -23.46 16.72
N PRO A 65 -13.25 -22.37 16.63
CA PRO A 65 -13.24 -21.55 15.43
C PRO A 65 -12.54 -22.27 14.28
N THR A 66 -12.77 -21.79 13.07
CA THR A 66 -11.95 -22.17 11.91
C THR A 66 -10.59 -21.49 12.02
N PHE A 67 -9.50 -22.24 11.88
CA PHE A 67 -8.13 -21.69 11.93
C PHE A 67 -7.52 -21.57 10.54
N GLY A 68 -7.11 -20.36 10.16
CA GLY A 68 -6.32 -20.03 8.98
C GLY A 68 -4.92 -19.55 9.37
N HIS A 69 -3.88 -20.28 8.95
CA HIS A 69 -2.49 -19.89 9.21
C HIS A 69 -1.85 -19.40 7.90
N VAL A 70 -1.56 -18.11 7.85
CA VAL A 70 -1.01 -17.42 6.68
C VAL A 70 0.52 -17.43 6.77
N PRO A 71 1.25 -17.82 5.72
CA PRO A 71 2.71 -17.80 5.72
C PRO A 71 3.29 -16.43 6.07
N MET A 72 4.34 -16.40 6.90
CA MET A 72 5.09 -15.18 7.15
C MET A 72 5.69 -14.60 5.86
N VAL A 73 5.66 -13.27 5.72
CA VAL A 73 6.33 -12.57 4.62
C VAL A 73 7.86 -12.63 4.77
N LEU A 74 8.55 -12.85 3.65
CA LEU A 74 10.01 -12.85 3.55
C LEU A 74 10.55 -11.55 2.96
N GLY A 75 11.77 -11.19 3.33
CA GLY A 75 12.53 -10.16 2.62
C GLY A 75 13.11 -10.68 1.30
N THR A 76 13.74 -9.77 0.53
CA THR A 76 14.42 -10.10 -0.73
C THR A 76 15.55 -11.13 -0.55
N ASP A 77 16.14 -11.19 0.65
CA ASP A 77 17.13 -12.18 1.06
C ASP A 77 16.52 -13.55 1.47
N LYS A 78 15.20 -13.71 1.33
CA LYS A 78 14.40 -14.89 1.76
C LYS A 78 14.44 -15.16 3.26
N SER A 79 14.96 -14.24 4.07
CA SER A 79 14.85 -14.29 5.53
C SER A 79 13.51 -13.70 5.98
N ARG A 80 13.13 -13.90 7.24
CA ARG A 80 11.89 -13.34 7.80
C ARG A 80 11.91 -11.81 7.66
N PHE A 81 10.90 -11.26 7.01
CA PHE A 81 10.79 -9.81 6.84
C PHE A 81 10.67 -9.15 8.21
N SER A 82 11.69 -8.37 8.58
CA SER A 82 11.76 -7.72 9.88
C SER A 82 12.47 -6.38 9.77
N LYS A 83 12.32 -5.54 10.81
CA LYS A 83 12.93 -4.20 10.86
C LYS A 83 14.45 -4.22 10.64
N ARG A 84 15.11 -5.33 10.98
CA ARG A 84 16.57 -5.52 10.79
C ARG A 84 16.95 -5.75 9.32
N HIS A 85 15.99 -6.17 8.49
CA HIS A 85 16.14 -6.49 7.07
C HIS A 85 15.33 -5.54 6.18
N GLY A 86 15.12 -4.29 6.62
CA GLY A 86 14.50 -3.24 5.80
C GLY A 86 12.98 -3.15 5.86
N ALA A 87 12.31 -3.79 6.85
CA ALA A 87 10.87 -3.59 7.02
C ALA A 87 10.54 -2.15 7.44
N VAL A 88 9.93 -1.42 6.52
CA VAL A 88 9.41 -0.06 6.70
C VAL A 88 7.98 -0.16 7.27
N SER A 89 7.61 0.76 8.16
CA SER A 89 6.24 0.80 8.70
C SER A 89 5.24 1.18 7.61
N VAL A 90 3.98 0.74 7.74
CA VAL A 90 2.90 1.17 6.83
C VAL A 90 2.80 2.70 6.76
N SER A 91 2.99 3.38 7.90
CA SER A 91 3.00 4.85 7.96
C SER A 91 4.12 5.48 7.12
N ALA A 92 5.29 4.86 7.06
CA ALA A 92 6.38 5.38 6.25
C ALA A 92 6.10 5.20 4.74
N TYR A 93 5.43 4.12 4.30
CA TYR A 93 4.97 4.03 2.91
C TYR A 93 3.92 5.10 2.56
N ARG A 94 3.02 5.41 3.48
CA ARG A 94 2.11 6.56 3.33
C ARG A 94 2.91 7.86 3.16
N ASP A 95 3.91 8.09 4.00
CA ASP A 95 4.74 9.30 3.95
C ASP A 95 5.64 9.36 2.70
N MET A 96 5.87 8.22 2.03
CA MET A 96 6.53 8.14 0.72
C MET A 96 5.56 8.34 -0.47
N GLY A 97 4.26 8.53 -0.21
CA GLY A 97 3.26 8.78 -1.24
C GLY A 97 2.69 7.52 -1.91
N TYR A 98 2.68 6.38 -1.22
CA TYR A 98 1.96 5.19 -1.68
C TYR A 98 0.46 5.29 -1.34
N LEU A 99 -0.38 4.86 -2.29
CA LEU A 99 -1.83 4.82 -2.11
C LEU A 99 -2.23 3.65 -1.19
N PRO A 100 -3.23 3.84 -0.30
CA PRO A 100 -3.74 2.77 0.56
C PRO A 100 -4.21 1.55 -0.22
N ASP A 101 -4.91 1.75 -1.34
CA ASP A 101 -5.46 0.64 -2.14
C ASP A 101 -4.36 -0.13 -2.88
N ALA A 102 -3.29 0.55 -3.31
CA ALA A 102 -2.10 -0.11 -3.86
C ALA A 102 -1.40 -1.00 -2.83
N MET A 103 -1.27 -0.49 -1.59
CA MET A 103 -0.69 -1.25 -0.48
C MET A 103 -1.55 -2.47 -0.14
N LEU A 104 -2.88 -2.33 -0.08
CA LEU A 104 -3.79 -3.44 0.18
C LEU A 104 -3.72 -4.50 -0.92
N ASN A 105 -3.80 -4.07 -2.19
CA ASN A 105 -3.67 -4.96 -3.34
C ASN A 105 -2.33 -5.72 -3.26
N TYR A 106 -1.24 -5.04 -2.96
CA TYR A 106 0.07 -5.67 -2.85
C TYR A 106 0.15 -6.69 -1.71
N LEU A 107 -0.30 -6.32 -0.51
CA LEU A 107 -0.20 -7.17 0.68
C LEU A 107 -1.02 -8.45 0.55
N VAL A 108 -2.23 -8.37 -0.02
CA VAL A 108 -3.05 -9.55 -0.29
C VAL A 108 -2.32 -10.49 -1.26
N ARG A 109 -1.67 -9.93 -2.30
CA ARG A 109 -0.93 -10.71 -3.31
C ARG A 109 0.34 -11.41 -2.80
N LEU A 110 0.80 -11.13 -1.59
CA LEU A 110 1.94 -11.85 -1.00
C LEU A 110 1.58 -13.28 -0.59
N GLY A 111 0.31 -13.55 -0.29
CA GLY A 111 -0.13 -14.86 0.19
C GLY A 111 -1.38 -15.40 -0.49
N TRP A 112 -2.00 -14.64 -1.39
CA TRP A 112 -3.25 -15.00 -2.05
C TRP A 112 -3.17 -14.66 -3.54
N SER A 113 -3.81 -15.46 -4.38
CA SER A 113 -3.88 -15.24 -5.82
C SER A 113 -5.27 -15.50 -6.39
N HIS A 114 -5.57 -14.90 -7.53
CA HIS A 114 -6.81 -15.13 -8.27
C HIS A 114 -6.49 -15.15 -9.76
N GLY A 115 -6.15 -16.35 -10.25
CA GLY A 115 -5.53 -16.53 -11.58
C GLY A 115 -4.29 -15.65 -11.74
N ASP A 116 -4.15 -15.06 -12.92
CA ASP A 116 -3.01 -14.20 -13.30
C ASP A 116 -3.26 -12.71 -13.04
N GLN A 117 -4.43 -12.33 -12.52
CA GLN A 117 -4.75 -10.92 -12.26
C GLN A 117 -3.87 -10.38 -11.13
N GLU A 118 -3.16 -9.27 -11.35
CA GLU A 118 -2.29 -8.64 -10.34
C GLU A 118 -2.90 -7.36 -9.75
N PHE A 119 -3.63 -6.60 -10.57
CA PHE A 119 -4.30 -5.38 -10.18
C PHE A 119 -5.72 -5.69 -9.69
N PHE A 120 -6.06 -5.19 -8.50
CA PHE A 120 -7.40 -5.24 -7.93
C PHE A 120 -7.75 -3.90 -7.31
N THR A 121 -8.95 -3.43 -7.60
CA THR A 121 -9.61 -2.44 -6.76
C THR A 121 -9.99 -3.07 -5.42
N ARG A 122 -10.21 -2.22 -4.42
CA ARG A 122 -10.69 -2.69 -3.11
C ARG A 122 -12.00 -3.45 -3.18
N GLN A 123 -12.90 -3.02 -4.06
CA GLN A 123 -14.20 -3.64 -4.24
C GLN A 123 -14.05 -5.04 -4.85
N GLU A 124 -13.20 -5.19 -5.88
CA GLU A 124 -12.90 -6.51 -6.44
C GLU A 124 -12.29 -7.43 -5.39
N LEU A 125 -11.34 -6.96 -4.57
CA LEU A 125 -10.79 -7.77 -3.47
C LEU A 125 -11.88 -8.27 -2.53
N ILE A 126 -12.87 -7.43 -2.17
CA ILE A 126 -13.98 -7.86 -1.31
C ILE A 126 -14.84 -8.93 -1.99
N GLU A 127 -15.04 -8.82 -3.29
CA GLU A 127 -15.88 -9.74 -4.07
C GLU A 127 -15.24 -11.10 -4.31
N VAL A 128 -13.92 -11.14 -4.54
CA VAL A 128 -13.23 -12.37 -4.96
C VAL A 128 -12.38 -13.01 -3.85
N PHE A 129 -12.16 -12.34 -2.71
CA PHE A 129 -11.32 -12.90 -1.65
C PHE A 129 -11.97 -14.11 -0.97
N ASP A 130 -11.18 -15.15 -0.80
CA ASP A 130 -11.53 -16.35 -0.06
C ASP A 130 -10.28 -16.95 0.61
N LEU A 131 -10.51 -17.90 1.53
CA LEU A 131 -9.45 -18.59 2.24
C LEU A 131 -8.84 -19.76 1.44
N GLU A 132 -9.52 -20.24 0.39
CA GLU A 132 -9.09 -21.40 -0.39
C GLU A 132 -7.87 -21.09 -1.26
N HIS A 133 -7.78 -19.85 -1.75
CA HIS A 133 -6.69 -19.35 -2.57
C HIS A 133 -5.53 -18.76 -1.77
N ILE A 134 -5.54 -18.86 -0.44
CA ILE A 134 -4.35 -18.54 0.36
C ILE A 134 -3.30 -19.63 0.14
N GLY A 135 -2.19 -19.21 -0.49
CA GLY A 135 -1.04 -20.05 -0.77
C GLY A 135 -0.32 -20.54 0.50
N ARG A 136 0.33 -21.69 0.40
CA ARG A 136 1.15 -22.26 1.48
C ARG A 136 2.57 -21.70 1.53
N SER A 137 3.02 -21.09 0.43
CA SER A 137 4.36 -20.54 0.30
C SER A 137 4.40 -19.12 0.81
N ALA A 138 5.50 -18.77 1.47
CA ALA A 138 5.76 -17.42 1.91
C ALA A 138 6.01 -16.47 0.73
N GLY A 139 5.28 -15.36 0.70
CA GLY A 139 5.51 -14.27 -0.25
C GLY A 139 6.82 -13.52 0.05
N VAL A 140 7.54 -13.16 -1.01
CA VAL A 140 8.72 -12.30 -0.91
C VAL A 140 8.31 -10.86 -1.15
N PHE A 141 8.69 -9.98 -0.22
CA PHE A 141 8.50 -8.55 -0.37
C PHE A 141 9.45 -8.00 -1.43
N ASP A 142 8.88 -7.56 -2.54
CA ASP A 142 9.49 -6.89 -3.68
C ASP A 142 9.04 -5.41 -3.74
N PRO A 143 9.94 -4.44 -3.39
CA PRO A 143 9.65 -3.01 -3.46
C PRO A 143 9.40 -2.48 -4.88
N GLU A 144 10.03 -3.06 -5.90
CA GLU A 144 9.87 -2.60 -7.29
C GLU A 144 8.49 -2.98 -7.82
N LYS A 145 8.02 -4.20 -7.51
CA LYS A 145 6.65 -4.63 -7.82
C LYS A 145 5.61 -3.75 -7.13
N LEU A 146 5.83 -3.42 -5.84
CA LEU A 146 4.95 -2.52 -5.11
C LEU A 146 4.92 -1.11 -5.74
N LEU A 147 6.08 -0.57 -6.15
CA LEU A 147 6.16 0.73 -6.81
C LEU A 147 5.44 0.74 -8.16
N SER A 148 5.61 -0.31 -8.97
CA SER A 148 4.89 -0.46 -10.25
C SER A 148 3.39 -0.50 -10.03
N LEU A 149 2.93 -1.33 -9.09
CA LEU A 149 1.52 -1.46 -8.77
C LEU A 149 0.94 -0.15 -8.24
N ASN A 150 1.71 0.60 -7.44
CA ASN A 150 1.29 1.92 -6.97
C ASN A 150 1.09 2.93 -8.12
N ALA A 151 1.97 2.90 -9.12
CA ALA A 151 1.82 3.72 -10.32
C ALA A 151 0.54 3.36 -11.10
N ASP A 152 0.21 2.07 -11.19
CA ASP A 152 -1.02 1.61 -11.83
C ASP A 152 -2.27 2.10 -11.06
N HIS A 153 -2.23 2.05 -9.72
CA HIS A 153 -3.29 2.59 -8.87
C HIS A 153 -3.43 4.10 -8.99
N ILE A 154 -2.33 4.86 -9.04
CA ILE A 154 -2.38 6.31 -9.28
C ILE A 154 -3.05 6.61 -10.62
N ARG A 155 -2.68 5.89 -11.67
CA ARG A 155 -3.24 6.08 -13.02
C ARG A 155 -4.74 5.73 -13.09
N ALA A 156 -5.15 4.68 -12.39
CA ALA A 156 -6.54 4.23 -12.35
C ALA A 156 -7.42 5.09 -11.42
N THR A 157 -6.82 5.87 -10.50
CA THR A 157 -7.56 6.71 -9.57
C THR A 157 -8.03 7.99 -10.26
N PRO A 158 -9.32 8.34 -10.16
CA PRO A 158 -9.83 9.61 -10.67
C PRO A 158 -9.09 10.82 -10.06
N PRO A 159 -8.72 11.85 -10.86
CA PRO A 159 -7.95 13.00 -10.40
C PRO A 159 -8.51 13.68 -9.15
N GLU A 160 -9.83 13.80 -9.06
CA GLU A 160 -10.53 14.44 -7.93
C GLU A 160 -10.26 13.71 -6.60
N LYS A 161 -10.02 12.39 -6.64
CA LYS A 161 -9.69 11.59 -5.45
C LYS A 161 -8.23 11.69 -5.03
N LEU A 162 -7.37 12.24 -5.89
CA LEU A 162 -5.95 12.41 -5.63
C LEU A 162 -5.60 13.81 -5.07
N VAL A 163 -6.52 14.77 -5.17
CA VAL A 163 -6.31 16.14 -4.65
C VAL A 163 -5.99 16.14 -3.16
N GLU A 164 -6.88 15.59 -2.33
CA GLU A 164 -6.70 15.56 -0.86
C GLU A 164 -5.44 14.78 -0.44
N PRO A 165 -5.17 13.57 -0.96
CA PRO A 165 -3.92 12.88 -0.66
C PRO A 165 -2.65 13.62 -1.10
N LEU A 166 -2.71 14.45 -2.14
CA LEU A 166 -1.56 15.19 -2.68
C LEU A 166 -1.22 16.44 -1.87
N LYS A 167 -2.22 17.11 -1.27
CA LYS A 167 -2.07 18.36 -0.50
C LYS A 167 -0.92 18.34 0.51
N PRO A 168 -0.73 17.30 1.36
CA PRO A 168 0.37 17.27 2.33
C PRO A 168 1.77 17.33 1.69
N PHE A 169 1.95 16.71 0.52
CA PHE A 169 3.22 16.65 -0.20
C PHE A 169 3.57 17.98 -0.87
N LEU A 170 2.56 18.69 -1.37
CA LEU A 170 2.69 20.05 -1.89
C LEU A 170 2.99 21.04 -0.76
N LYS A 171 2.29 20.92 0.38
CA LYS A 171 2.53 21.75 1.55
C LYS A 171 3.95 21.63 2.08
N HIS A 172 4.52 20.43 2.08
CA HIS A 172 5.92 20.22 2.48
C HIS A 172 6.91 20.99 1.57
N ARG A 173 6.51 21.30 0.34
CA ARG A 173 7.28 22.06 -0.65
C ARG A 173 6.91 23.55 -0.68
N GLY A 174 6.11 24.02 0.28
CA GLY A 174 5.73 25.44 0.39
C GLY A 174 4.55 25.85 -0.49
N ILE A 175 3.83 24.92 -1.10
CA ILE A 175 2.61 25.20 -1.88
C ILE A 175 1.39 24.92 -0.99
N GLU A 176 0.61 25.95 -0.69
CA GLU A 176 -0.69 25.80 -0.05
C GLU A 176 -1.78 25.78 -1.12
N VAL A 177 -2.59 24.73 -1.09
CA VAL A 177 -3.72 24.53 -2.00
C VAL A 177 -4.99 24.80 -1.20
N GLU A 178 -5.74 25.83 -1.60
CA GLU A 178 -7.01 26.18 -0.97
C GLU A 178 -8.15 25.32 -1.56
N ASP A 179 -9.28 25.23 -0.86
CA ASP A 179 -10.43 24.43 -1.34
C ASP A 179 -11.00 24.94 -2.67
N GLY A 180 -10.83 26.24 -2.95
CA GLY A 180 -11.18 26.86 -4.24
C GLY A 180 -10.31 26.38 -5.42
N ASP A 181 -9.15 25.78 -5.16
CA ASP A 181 -8.20 25.37 -6.19
C ASP A 181 -8.46 23.96 -6.73
N SER A 182 -9.49 23.26 -6.24
CA SER A 182 -9.77 21.86 -6.58
C SER A 182 -9.81 21.60 -8.09
N GLY A 183 -10.48 22.46 -8.88
CA GLY A 183 -10.54 22.31 -10.33
C GLY A 183 -9.23 22.62 -11.08
N LEU A 184 -8.34 23.42 -10.49
CA LEU A 184 -6.98 23.58 -11.02
C LEU A 184 -6.14 22.33 -10.70
N MET A 185 -6.25 21.83 -9.47
CA MET A 185 -5.54 20.65 -9.01
C MET A 185 -5.90 19.39 -9.81
N GLU A 186 -7.18 19.18 -10.09
CA GLU A 186 -7.64 18.07 -10.94
C GLU A 186 -6.95 18.09 -12.30
N ARG A 187 -6.93 19.25 -12.98
CA ARG A 187 -6.26 19.43 -14.28
C ARG A 187 -4.75 19.22 -14.20
N ILE A 188 -4.10 19.69 -13.13
CA ILE A 188 -2.68 19.41 -12.90
C ILE A 188 -2.47 17.90 -12.78
N ILE A 189 -3.26 17.22 -11.95
CA ILE A 189 -3.16 15.77 -11.72
C ILE A 189 -3.39 14.98 -13.01
N GLU A 190 -4.36 15.36 -13.85
CA GLU A 190 -4.60 14.73 -15.17
C GLU A 190 -3.34 14.69 -16.04
N THR A 191 -2.50 15.73 -15.99
CA THR A 191 -1.25 15.75 -16.77
C THR A 191 -0.12 14.91 -16.15
N LEU A 192 -0.21 14.58 -14.86
CA LEU A 192 0.89 13.98 -14.09
C LEU A 192 0.65 12.53 -13.70
N HIS A 193 -0.60 12.12 -13.50
CA HIS A 193 -0.93 10.81 -12.91
C HIS A 193 -0.45 9.63 -13.76
N ALA A 194 -0.40 9.76 -15.09
CA ALA A 194 0.05 8.70 -15.98
C ALA A 194 1.57 8.42 -15.90
N ARG A 195 2.36 9.38 -15.39
CA ARG A 195 3.82 9.30 -15.29
C ARG A 195 4.36 9.21 -13.86
N SER A 196 3.53 9.49 -12.86
CA SER A 196 3.93 9.52 -11.44
C SER A 196 3.85 8.13 -10.83
N LYS A 197 4.87 7.71 -10.09
CA LYS A 197 4.87 6.43 -9.36
C LYS A 197 4.50 6.57 -7.90
N THR A 198 4.62 7.76 -7.31
CA THR A 198 4.16 8.10 -5.96
C THR A 198 3.55 9.51 -5.93
N LEU A 199 2.79 9.83 -4.88
CA LEU A 199 2.29 11.18 -4.64
C LEU A 199 3.43 12.18 -4.36
N GLU A 200 4.53 11.71 -3.77
CA GLU A 200 5.74 12.52 -3.56
C GLU A 200 6.37 12.94 -4.90
N GLU A 201 6.53 11.99 -5.83
CA GLU A 201 7.01 12.27 -7.19
C GLU A 201 6.04 13.17 -7.97
N MET A 202 4.74 12.96 -7.80
CA MET A 202 3.71 13.80 -8.41
C MET A 202 3.80 15.24 -7.90
N ALA A 203 3.95 15.44 -6.60
CA ALA A 203 4.09 16.77 -6.00
C ALA A 203 5.34 17.49 -6.50
N GLU A 204 6.47 16.77 -6.63
CA GLU A 204 7.69 17.31 -7.22
C GLU A 204 7.51 17.71 -8.68
N SER A 205 6.85 16.85 -9.45
CA SER A 205 6.52 17.13 -10.86
C SER A 205 5.50 18.26 -11.02
N ALA A 206 4.71 18.57 -9.99
CA ALA A 206 3.71 19.63 -10.02
C ALA A 206 4.31 21.03 -9.77
N LEU A 207 5.52 21.13 -9.21
CA LEU A 207 6.11 22.40 -8.78
C LEU A 207 6.13 23.48 -9.86
N PHE A 208 6.38 23.10 -11.12
CA PHE A 208 6.47 24.07 -12.21
C PHE A 208 5.13 24.76 -12.53
N TYR A 209 3.98 24.17 -12.15
CA TYR A 209 2.68 24.81 -12.30
C TYR A 209 2.47 25.99 -11.34
N PHE A 210 3.27 26.06 -10.27
CA PHE A 210 3.19 27.10 -9.23
C PHE A 210 4.37 28.06 -9.25
N ALA A 211 5.25 27.94 -10.26
CA ALA A 211 6.46 28.75 -10.36
C ALA A 211 6.23 29.95 -11.28
N ASP A 212 6.34 31.16 -10.73
CA ASP A 212 6.40 32.40 -11.52
C ASP A 212 7.80 32.61 -12.13
N ASP A 213 8.85 32.21 -11.39
CA ASP A 213 10.24 32.27 -11.83
C ASP A 213 10.73 30.89 -12.28
N ILE A 214 11.14 30.79 -13.56
CA ILE A 214 11.62 29.54 -14.14
C ILE A 214 13.13 29.42 -13.95
N SER A 215 13.56 28.43 -13.16
CA SER A 215 14.96 28.01 -13.10
C SER A 215 15.26 26.99 -14.20
N TYR A 216 16.23 27.31 -15.07
CA TYR A 216 16.63 26.40 -16.15
C TYR A 216 17.68 25.39 -15.69
N GLU A 217 17.46 24.12 -16.01
CA GLU A 217 18.46 23.07 -15.83
C GLU A 217 19.63 23.30 -16.80
N GLU A 218 20.86 23.39 -16.28
CA GLU A 218 22.01 23.90 -17.03
C GLU A 218 22.30 23.08 -18.31
N LYS A 219 22.15 21.74 -18.27
CA LYS A 219 22.39 20.90 -19.44
C LYS A 219 21.28 21.05 -20.47
N ALA A 220 20.02 21.09 -20.06
CA ALA A 220 18.89 21.37 -20.95
C ALA A 220 19.03 22.76 -21.61
N ALA A 221 19.36 23.79 -20.83
CA ALA A 221 19.56 25.14 -21.35
C ALA A 221 20.64 25.17 -22.44
N LYS A 222 21.82 24.60 -22.18
CA LYS A 222 22.90 24.51 -23.18
C LYS A 222 22.53 23.71 -24.43
N LYS A 223 21.72 22.66 -24.25
CA LYS A 223 21.31 21.77 -25.35
C LYS A 223 20.26 22.41 -26.25
N PHE A 224 19.26 23.09 -25.68
CA PHE A 224 18.05 23.53 -26.36
C PHE A 224 17.96 25.04 -26.57
N LEU A 225 18.49 25.89 -25.68
CA LEU A 225 18.44 27.35 -25.78
C LEU A 225 19.62 27.89 -26.62
N LYS A 226 19.63 27.54 -27.91
CA LYS A 226 20.63 28.01 -28.88
C LYS A 226 20.10 29.23 -29.64
N PRO A 227 20.97 30.06 -30.27
CA PRO A 227 20.52 31.21 -31.06
C PRO A 227 19.48 30.86 -32.14
N ALA A 228 19.57 29.67 -32.74
CA ALA A 228 18.60 29.20 -33.73
C ALA A 228 17.19 28.96 -33.17
N ALA A 229 17.03 28.78 -31.86
CA ALA A 229 15.72 28.62 -31.22
C ALA A 229 14.98 29.96 -31.04
N VAL A 230 15.69 31.08 -31.09
CA VAL A 230 15.12 32.42 -30.84
C VAL A 230 14.00 32.75 -31.82
N GLU A 231 14.20 32.47 -33.10
CA GLU A 231 13.18 32.74 -34.14
C GLU A 231 11.90 31.95 -33.90
N ALA A 232 12.03 30.66 -33.57
CA ALA A 232 10.89 29.80 -33.27
C ALA A 232 10.15 30.22 -31.98
N LEU A 233 10.89 30.61 -30.94
CA LEU A 233 10.31 31.09 -29.68
C LEU A 233 9.59 32.43 -29.85
N GLN A 234 10.17 33.36 -30.63
CA GLN A 234 9.50 34.63 -30.93
C GLN A 234 8.21 34.41 -31.72
N LEU A 235 8.23 33.50 -32.70
CA LEU A 235 7.01 33.13 -33.43
C LEU A 235 5.94 32.56 -32.49
N LEU A 236 6.32 31.71 -31.53
CA LEU A 236 5.39 31.16 -30.55
C LEU A 236 4.78 32.26 -29.67
N ILE A 237 5.58 33.21 -29.19
CA ILE A 237 5.10 34.37 -28.42
C ILE A 237 4.07 35.14 -29.24
N ASP A 238 4.42 35.51 -30.48
CA ASP A 238 3.55 36.30 -31.36
C ASP A 238 2.24 35.58 -31.73
N GLN A 239 2.23 34.24 -31.74
CA GLN A 239 1.01 33.45 -31.96
C GLN A 239 0.17 33.32 -30.69
N PHE A 240 0.81 33.09 -29.53
CA PHE A 240 0.11 32.99 -28.25
C PHE A 240 -0.56 34.31 -27.84
N GLU A 241 0.05 35.46 -28.14
CA GLU A 241 -0.59 36.78 -27.91
C GLU A 241 -1.87 36.99 -28.74
N LYS A 242 -2.03 36.28 -29.86
CA LYS A 242 -3.18 36.38 -30.76
C LYS A 242 -4.25 35.32 -30.49
N LEU A 243 -4.00 34.37 -29.61
CA LEU A 243 -4.99 33.35 -29.27
C LEU A 243 -6.06 33.94 -28.37
N GLU A 244 -7.31 33.82 -28.80
CA GLU A 244 -8.48 34.15 -27.96
C GLU A 244 -8.79 33.03 -26.95
N ASP A 245 -8.37 31.81 -27.23
CA ASP A 245 -8.57 30.63 -26.40
C ASP A 245 -7.37 29.66 -26.51
N PHE A 246 -7.03 29.00 -25.40
CA PHE A 246 -5.92 28.05 -25.28
C PHE A 246 -6.43 26.60 -25.22
N SER A 247 -7.42 26.28 -26.05
CA SER A 247 -7.96 24.93 -26.19
C SER A 247 -7.24 24.12 -27.26
N GLU A 248 -7.15 22.81 -27.05
CA GLU A 248 -6.65 21.88 -28.07
C GLU A 248 -7.65 21.81 -29.23
N LYS A 249 -7.19 22.09 -30.45
CA LYS A 249 -7.98 21.84 -31.66
C LYS A 249 -8.06 20.33 -31.89
N LYS A 250 -9.22 19.76 -31.58
CA LYS A 250 -9.58 18.38 -31.93
C LYS A 250 -9.72 18.18 -33.44
#